data_AF-A0A2E4T3W2-F1
#
_entry.id   AF-A0A2E4T3W2-F1
#
_cell.length_a   1.000
_cell.length_b   1.000
_cell.length_c   1.000
_cell.angle_alpha   90.00
_cell.angle_beta   90.00
_cell.angle_gamma   90.00
#
_symmetry.space_group_name_H-M   'P 1'
#
loop_
_entity.id
_entity.type
_entity.pdbx_description
1 polymer ?
#
loop_
_entity_poly.entity_id
_entity_poly.type
_entity_poly.pdbx_seq_one_letter_code
_entity_poly.pdbx_strand_id
1 'polypeptide(L)' 'MRVREKELYVGIAEVRDFMSSLGIQRGFEQDTIRKKMRKGKFKVPYIRVGLTKYFKKEDLIRWLEEGMQNEKND' A
#
# COMPACT_ATOMS: atom_id res chain seq x y z
N MET A 1 14.09 -14.16 -1.14
CA MET A 1 13.23 -13.67 -0.05
C MET A 1 13.12 -14.78 0.98
N ARG A 2 13.60 -14.57 2.22
CA ARG A 2 13.48 -15.59 3.28
C ARG A 2 12.02 -15.66 3.75
N VAL A 3 11.60 -16.81 4.28
CA VAL A 3 10.21 -17.07 4.72
C VAL A 3 9.67 -15.97 5.65
N ARG A 4 10.50 -15.40 6.54
CA ARG A 4 10.13 -14.30 7.45
C ARG A 4 9.88 -12.94 6.78
N GLU A 5 10.46 -12.67 5.61
CA GLU A 5 10.25 -11.41 4.89
C GLU A 5 8.92 -11.41 4.14
N LYS A 6 8.44 -12.58 3.71
CA LYS A 6 7.16 -12.70 3.00
C LYS A 6 5.97 -12.25 3.85
N GLU A 7 6.09 -12.33 5.18
CA GLU A 7 5.04 -11.86 6.10
C GLU A 7 5.00 -10.34 6.26
N LEU A 8 6.12 -9.66 6.00
CA LEU A 8 6.26 -8.21 6.19
C LEU A 8 5.90 -7.39 4.94
N TYR A 9 6.00 -8.00 3.77
CA TYR A 9 5.75 -7.34 2.49
C TYR A 9 4.47 -7.86 1.83
N VAL A 10 3.80 -6.98 1.10
CA VAL A 10 2.66 -7.33 0.25
C VAL A 10 2.90 -6.86 -1.17
N GLY A 11 2.60 -7.70 -2.15
CA GLY A 11 2.67 -7.33 -3.56
C GLY A 11 1.59 -6.32 -3.91
N ILE A 12 1.82 -5.48 -4.92
CA ILE A 12 0.85 -4.47 -5.38
C ILE A 12 -0.55 -5.04 -5.69
N ALA A 13 -0.64 -6.31 -6.11
CA ALA A 13 -1.91 -6.98 -6.36
C ALA A 13 -2.65 -7.36 -5.06
N GLU A 14 -1.91 -7.62 -3.98
CA GLU A 14 -2.41 -8.04 -2.67
C GLU A 14 -2.70 -6.86 -1.74
N VAL A 15 -2.28 -5.63 -2.11
CA VAL A 15 -2.52 -4.42 -1.29
C VAL A 15 -4.00 -4.24 -1.01
N ARG A 16 -4.89 -4.50 -1.98
CA ARG A 16 -6.34 -4.43 -1.78
C ARG A 16 -6.78 -5.33 -0.64
N ASP A 17 -6.37 -6.59 -0.66
CA ASP A 17 -6.82 -7.59 0.31
C ASP A 17 -6.25 -7.30 1.69
N PHE A 18 -4.99 -6.84 1.74
CA PHE A 18 -4.39 -6.33 2.97
C PHE A 18 -5.17 -5.15 3.56
N MET A 19 -5.50 -4.13 2.76
CA MET A 19 -6.29 -2.99 3.24
C MET A 19 -7.71 -3.40 3.65
N SER A 20 -8.33 -4.34 2.93
CA SER A 20 -9.64 -4.88 3.27
C SER A 20 -9.61 -5.61 4.62
N SER A 21 -8.51 -6.30 4.95
CA SER A 21 -8.33 -6.95 6.26
C SER A 21 -8.24 -5.95 7.42
N LEU A 22 -7.84 -4.71 7.13
CA LEU A 22 -7.83 -3.59 8.07
C LEU A 22 -9.17 -2.81 8.09
N GLY A 23 -10.19 -3.30 7.37
CA GLY A 23 -11.51 -2.66 7.27
C GLY A 23 -11.63 -1.59 6.16
N ILE A 24 -10.61 -1.41 5.32
CA ILE A 24 -10.56 -0.37 4.29
C ILE A 24 -10.76 -0.99 2.91
N GLN A 25 -12.01 -0.97 2.43
CA GLN A 25 -12.40 -1.73 1.23
C GLN A 25 -12.24 -0.97 -0.10
N ARG A 26 -12.09 0.35 -0.11
CA ARG A 26 -12.17 1.18 -1.33
C ARG A 26 -10.88 1.92 -1.65
N GLY A 27 -10.59 2.10 -2.95
CA GLY A 27 -9.52 2.98 -3.42
C GLY A 27 -8.12 2.39 -3.39
N PHE A 28 -8.02 1.07 -3.19
CA PHE A 28 -6.79 0.27 -3.22
C PHE A 28 -6.81 -0.80 -4.31
N GLU A 29 -7.69 -0.70 -5.31
CA GLU A 29 -7.53 -1.54 -6.50
C GLU A 29 -6.16 -1.27 -7.13
N GLN A 30 -5.57 -2.30 -7.71
CA GLN A 30 -4.22 -2.23 -8.30
C GLN A 30 -4.09 -1.04 -9.28
N ASP A 31 -5.10 -0.83 -10.13
CA ASP A 31 -5.10 0.28 -11.09
C ASP A 31 -5.28 1.65 -10.43
N THR A 32 -6.06 1.72 -9.35
CA THR A 32 -6.20 2.92 -8.53
C THR A 32 -4.88 3.27 -7.87
N ILE A 33 -4.18 2.30 -7.29
CA ILE A 33 -2.84 2.49 -6.70
C ILE A 33 -1.87 2.96 -7.79
N ARG A 34 -1.82 2.28 -8.95
CA ARG A 34 -0.97 2.69 -10.08
C ARG A 34 -1.28 4.11 -10.56
N LYS A 35 -2.56 4.51 -10.61
CA LYS A 35 -2.98 5.87 -10.96
C LYS A 35 -2.55 6.88 -9.90
N LYS A 36 -2.73 6.57 -8.62
CA LYS A 36 -2.29 7.42 -7.50
C LYS A 36 -0.76 7.57 -7.46
N MET A 37 -0.01 6.51 -7.74
CA MET A 37 1.45 6.55 -7.87
C MET A 37 1.88 7.48 -9.00
N ARG A 38 1.29 7.35 -10.21
CA ARG A 38 1.59 8.23 -11.35
C ARG A 38 1.28 9.71 -11.06
N LYS A 39 0.26 9.97 -10.24
CA LYS A 39 -0.12 11.33 -9.81
C LYS A 39 0.68 11.81 -8.58
N GLY A 40 1.62 11.03 -8.06
CA GLY A 40 2.38 11.37 -6.85
C GLY A 40 1.55 11.36 -5.55
N LYS A 41 0.33 10.82 -5.57
CA LYS A 41 -0.58 10.75 -4.40
C LYS A 41 -0.36 9.51 -3.53
N PHE A 42 0.30 8.49 -4.05
CA PHE A 42 0.66 7.28 -3.32
C PHE A 42 2.18 7.21 -3.18
N LYS A 43 2.69 7.64 -2.02
CA LYS A 43 4.13 7.81 -1.74
C LYS A 43 4.65 6.77 -0.74
N VAL A 44 4.24 5.51 -0.92
CA VAL A 44 4.69 4.41 -0.05
C VAL A 44 6.01 3.83 -0.60
N PRO A 45 7.07 3.72 0.21
CA PRO A 45 8.30 3.04 -0.18
C PRO A 45 8.03 1.60 -0.64
N TYR A 46 8.74 1.16 -1.67
CA TYR A 46 8.61 -0.21 -2.18
C TYR A 46 9.94 -0.77 -2.62
N ILE A 47 10.05 -2.10 -2.54
CA ILE A 47 11.10 -2.86 -3.20
C ILE A 47 10.54 -3.47 -4.48
N ARG A 48 11.41 -3.69 -5.47
CA ARG A 48 11.03 -4.31 -6.74
C ARG A 48 11.68 -5.68 -6.83
N VAL A 49 10.87 -6.72 -7.00
CA VAL A 49 11.33 -8.07 -7.30
C VAL A 49 10.76 -8.45 -8.68
N GLY A 50 11.63 -8.50 -9.69
CA GLY A 50 11.22 -8.61 -11.08
C GLY A 50 10.40 -7.39 -11.54
N LEU A 51 9.18 -7.63 -12.05
CA LEU A 51 8.25 -6.57 -12.45
C LEU A 51 7.28 -6.15 -11.33
N THR A 52 7.26 -6.88 -10.22
CA THR A 52 6.30 -6.67 -9.15
C THR A 52 6.89 -5.74 -8.09
N LYS A 53 6.08 -4.77 -7.68
CA LYS A 53 6.37 -3.89 -6.55
C LYS A 53 5.83 -4.52 -5.27
N TYR A 54 6.64 -4.52 -4.23
CA TYR A 54 6.30 -5.01 -2.90
C TYR A 54 6.45 -3.89 -1.89
N PHE A 55 5.43 -3.72 -1.06
CA PHE A 55 5.35 -2.68 -0.04
C PHE A 55 5.46 -3.32 1.33
N LYS A 56 6.14 -2.68 2.28
CA LYS A 56 6.06 -3.11 3.67
C LYS A 56 4.67 -2.81 4.21
N LYS A 57 4.10 -3.75 4.95
CA LYS A 57 2.80 -3.58 5.62
C LYS A 57 2.80 -2.37 6.55
N GLU A 58 3.87 -2.17 7.32
CA GLU A 58 4.03 -1.02 8.21
C GLU A 58 4.00 0.32 7.47
N ASP A 59 4.69 0.43 6.34
CA ASP A 59 4.70 1.67 5.54
C ASP A 59 3.31 1.96 4.93
N LEU A 60 2.56 0.91 4.56
CA LEU A 60 1.18 1.04 4.09
C LEU A 60 0.24 1.54 5.20
N ILE A 61 0.38 1.00 6.42
CA ILE A 61 -0.40 1.43 7.59
C ILE A 61 -0.05 2.88 7.94
N ARG A 62 1.24 3.23 8.01
CA ARG A 62 1.66 4.60 8.30
C ARG A 62 1.09 5.59 7.28
N TRP A 63 1.15 5.26 5.99
CA TRP A 63 0.58 6.10 4.94
C TRP A 63 -0.94 6.28 5.07
N LEU A 64 -1.67 5.27 5.53
CA LEU A 64 -3.09 5.36 5.82
C LEU A 64 -3.38 6.30 6.99
N GLU A 65 -2.64 6.14 8.09
CA GLU A 65 -2.79 6.97 9.28
C GLU A 65 -2.50 8.44 8.99
N GLU A 66 -1.43 8.72 8.23
CA GLU A 66 -1.10 10.05 7.73
C GLU A 66 -2.21 10.61 6.82
N GLY A 67 -2.80 9.77 5.97
CA GLY A 67 -3.92 10.16 5.09
C GLY A 67 -5.19 10.53 5.85
N MET A 68 -5.57 9.75 6.86
CA MET A 68 -6.77 9.99 7.68
C MET A 68 -6.66 11.24 8.56
N GLN A 69 -5.45 11.63 8.95
CA GLN A 69 -5.23 12.87 9.72
C GLN A 69 -5.33 14.12 8.84
N ASN A 70 -5.02 14.02 7.55
CA ASN A 70 -5.14 15.15 6.62
C ASN A 70 -6.61 15.45 6.24
N GLU A 71 -7.51 14.47 6.24
CA GLU A 71 -8.95 14.69 5.96
C GLU A 71 -9.74 15.27 7.16
N LYS A 72 -9.17 15.26 8.38
CA LYS A 72 -9.82 15.85 9.57
C LYS A 72 -9.52 17.34 9.77
N ASN A 73 -8.63 17.91 8.98
CA ASN A 73 -8.15 19.29 9.12
C ASN A 73 -8.57 20.21 7.94
N ASP A 74 -9.41 19.73 7.03
CA ASP A 74 -10.14 20.53 6.03
C ASP A 74 -11.62 20.66 6.46
#